data_AF-A0A7X6PT75-F1
#
_entry.id   AF-A0A7X6PT75-F1
#
_cell.length_a   1.000
_cell.length_b   1.000
_cell.length_c   1.000
_cell.angle_alpha   90.00
_cell.angle_beta   90.00
_cell.angle_gamma   90.00
#
_symmetry.space_group_name_H-M   'P 1'
#
loop_
_entity.id
_entity.type
_entity.pdbx_description
1 polymer ?
#
loop_
_entity_poly.entity_id
_entity_poly.type
_entity_poly.pdbx_seq_one_letter_code
_entity_poly.pdbx_strand_id
1 'polypeptide(L)'
;MKKNLLPSILGGFIGFAVGVLGGGYLGLILGGTFLGGFDIYENIGIEGYELSTYVGAIVGALVLTLAGVKLALKIADRKRKTI
;
A
#
# COMPACT_ATOMS: atom_id res chain seq x y z
N MET A 1 -16.67 -22.34 3.09
CA MET A 1 -15.51 -21.41 3.13
C MET A 1 -15.10 -21.18 4.58
N LYS A 2 -13.79 -21.15 4.91
CA LYS A 2 -13.33 -20.76 6.26
C LYS A 2 -13.99 -19.42 6.61
N LYS A 3 -14.68 -19.33 7.75
CA LYS A 3 -15.49 -18.15 8.14
C LYS A 3 -14.69 -16.83 8.20
N ASN A 4 -13.36 -16.92 8.23
CA ASN A 4 -12.44 -15.79 8.30
C ASN A 4 -11.91 -15.37 6.92
N LEU A 5 -12.26 -16.10 5.85
CA LEU A 5 -11.74 -15.86 4.50
C LEU A 5 -12.30 -14.57 3.90
N LEU A 6 -13.62 -14.37 4.00
CA LEU A 6 -14.29 -13.21 3.40
C LEU A 6 -13.85 -11.87 4.04
N PRO A 7 -13.78 -11.72 5.39
CA PRO A 7 -13.27 -10.50 6.00
C PRO A 7 -11.80 -10.24 5.67
N SER A 8 -10.98 -11.30 5.59
CA SER A 8 -9.56 -11.17 5.23
C SER A 8 -9.38 -10.66 3.80
N ILE A 9 -10.14 -11.20 2.84
CA ILE A 9 -10.08 -10.77 1.44
C ILE A 9 -10.52 -9.32 1.31
N LEU A 10 -11.64 -8.93 1.93
CA LEU A 10 -12.12 -7.54 1.90
C LEU A 10 -11.15 -6.57 2.56
N GLY A 11 -10.65 -6.90 3.76
CA GLY A 11 -9.68 -6.08 4.47
C GLY A 11 -8.36 -5.95 3.70
N GLY A 12 -7.88 -7.05 3.12
CA GLY A 12 -6.69 -7.07 2.28
C GLY A 12 -6.86 -6.25 1.00
N PHE A 13 -7.99 -6.36 0.31
CA PHE A 13 -8.26 -5.61 -0.92
C PHE A 13 -8.35 -4.09 -0.66
N ILE A 14 -9.04 -3.68 0.40
CA ILE A 14 -9.11 -2.26 0.79
C ILE A 14 -7.72 -1.77 1.20
N GLY A 15 -7.00 -2.56 2.00
CA GLY A 15 -5.63 -2.25 2.40
C GLY A 15 -4.68 -2.10 1.21
N PHE A 16 -4.80 -2.99 0.21
CA PHE A 16 -4.05 -2.92 -1.03
C PHE A 16 -4.34 -1.63 -1.79
N ALA A 17 -5.62 -1.31 -2.04
CA ALA A 17 -6.02 -0.14 -2.80
C ALA A 17 -5.55 1.17 -2.15
N VAL A 18 -5.77 1.31 -0.84
CA VAL A 18 -5.29 2.46 -0.07
C VAL A 18 -3.75 2.48 -0.02
N GLY A 19 -3.11 1.31 0.05
CA GLY A 19 -1.66 1.16 0.06
C GLY A 19 -0.98 1.60 -1.22
N VAL A 20 -1.53 1.20 -2.37
CA VAL A 20 -1.05 1.63 -3.69
C VAL A 20 -1.17 3.14 -3.83
N LEU A 21 -2.36 3.69 -3.54
CA LEU A 21 -2.62 5.12 -3.72
C LEU A 21 -1.81 5.98 -2.73
N GLY A 22 -1.85 5.64 -1.45
CA GLY A 22 -1.13 6.38 -0.40
C GLY A 22 0.38 6.21 -0.50
N GLY A 23 0.85 4.98 -0.71
CA GLY A 23 2.27 4.69 -0.88
C GLY A 23 2.84 5.32 -2.15
N GLY A 24 2.10 5.26 -3.27
CA GLY A 24 2.48 5.91 -4.52
C GLY A 24 2.55 7.43 -4.37
N TYR A 25 1.54 8.05 -3.76
CA TYR A 25 1.54 9.49 -3.50
C TYR A 25 2.71 9.94 -2.62
N LEU A 26 2.99 9.23 -1.53
CA LEU A 26 4.17 9.51 -0.69
C LEU A 26 5.47 9.30 -1.44
N GLY A 27 5.56 8.22 -2.23
CA GLY A 27 6.71 7.95 -3.11
C GLY A 27 6.93 9.07 -4.11
N LEU A 28 5.87 9.62 -4.69
CA LEU A 28 5.93 10.74 -5.63
C LEU A 28 6.43 12.02 -4.96
N ILE A 29 5.90 12.36 -3.79
CA ILE A 29 6.36 13.57 -3.05
C ILE A 29 7.84 13.43 -2.69
N LEU A 30 8.23 12.30 -2.10
CA LEU A 30 9.61 12.07 -1.69
C LEU A 30 10.55 12.02 -2.89
N GLY A 31 10.14 11.33 -3.95
CA GLY A 31 10.92 11.25 -5.19
C GLY A 31 11.04 12.59 -5.90
N GLY A 32 9.97 13.36 -6.03
CA GLY A 32 10.01 14.70 -6.61
C GLY A 32 10.88 15.65 -5.79
N THR A 33 10.81 15.56 -4.47
CA THR A 33 11.56 16.45 -3.55
C THR A 33 13.05 16.10 -3.48
N PHE A 34 13.38 14.82 -3.37
CA PHE A 34 14.76 14.37 -3.13
C PHE A 34 15.46 13.89 -4.39
N LEU A 35 14.75 13.31 -5.36
CA LEU A 35 15.33 12.72 -6.56
C LEU A 35 15.12 13.57 -7.82
N GLY A 36 14.21 14.55 -7.81
CA GLY A 36 13.94 15.44 -8.94
C GLY A 36 15.10 16.38 -9.31
N GLY A 37 16.05 16.59 -8.39
CA GLY A 37 17.26 17.38 -8.66
C GLY A 37 18.43 16.59 -9.25
N PHE A 38 18.27 15.28 -9.48
CA PHE A 38 19.31 14.42 -10.02
C PHE A 38 18.98 14.05 -11.48
N ASP A 39 19.96 14.12 -12.38
CA ASP A 39 19.87 13.65 -13.79
C ASP A 39 19.85 12.11 -13.88
N ILE A 40 18.85 11.51 -13.23
CA ILE A 40 18.68 10.06 -13.18
C ILE A 40 18.17 9.54 -14.54
N TYR A 41 17.37 10.35 -15.23
CA TYR A 41 16.75 10.00 -16.51
C TYR A 41 17.79 9.58 -17.56
N GLU A 42 18.95 10.22 -17.59
CA GLU A 42 20.00 9.97 -18.57
C GLU A 42 20.60 8.56 -18.48
N ASN A 43 20.52 7.93 -17.31
CA ASN A 43 21.10 6.60 -17.07
C ASN A 43 20.09 5.45 -17.13
N ILE A 44 18.83 5.69 -16.79
CA ILE A 44 17.81 4.64 -16.64
C ILE A 44 16.50 4.88 -17.41
N GLY A 45 16.36 6.03 -18.08
CA GLY A 45 15.19 6.37 -18.89
C GLY A 45 13.88 6.55 -18.10
N ILE A 46 13.98 6.66 -16.77
CA ILE A 46 12.87 6.88 -15.86
C ILE A 46 13.29 7.99 -14.89
N GLU A 47 12.39 8.93 -14.62
CA GLU A 47 12.69 10.00 -13.66
C GLU A 47 12.73 9.47 -12.22
N GLY A 48 13.56 10.08 -11.38
CA GLY A 48 13.70 9.66 -9.99
C GLY A 48 12.38 9.70 -9.20
N TYR A 49 11.50 10.64 -9.52
CA TYR A 49 10.18 10.71 -8.90
C TYR A 49 9.27 9.56 -9.31
N GLU A 50 9.35 9.11 -10.56
CA GLU A 50 8.55 7.99 -11.08
C GLU A 50 8.99 6.69 -10.41
N LEU A 51 10.30 6.47 -10.35
CA LEU A 51 10.87 5.31 -9.67
C LEU A 51 10.44 5.25 -8.21
N SER A 52 10.54 6.36 -7.49
CA SER A 52 10.11 6.46 -6.09
C SER A 52 8.60 6.26 -5.92
N THR A 53 7.78 6.75 -6.87
CA THR A 53 6.33 6.50 -6.90
C THR A 53 6.04 5.00 -7.00
N TYR A 54 6.71 4.28 -7.90
CA TYR A 54 6.52 2.84 -8.05
C TYR A 54 6.94 2.07 -6.80
N VAL A 55 8.12 2.38 -6.25
CA VAL A 55 8.61 1.75 -5.01
C VAL A 55 7.64 2.03 -3.86
N GLY A 56 7.22 3.29 -3.70
CA GLY A 56 6.26 3.71 -2.69
C GLY A 56 4.93 2.95 -2.80
N ALA A 57 4.38 2.82 -4.02
CA ALA A 57 3.15 2.08 -4.27
C ALA A 57 3.27 0.60 -3.89
N ILE A 58 4.38 -0.07 -4.26
CA ILE A 58 4.62 -1.48 -3.95
C ILE A 58 4.74 -1.69 -2.44
N VAL A 59 5.57 -0.89 -1.77
CA VAL A 59 5.77 -0.98 -0.32
C VAL A 59 4.48 -0.67 0.42
N GLY A 60 3.78 0.40 0.04
CA GLY A 60 2.50 0.78 0.61
C GLY A 60 1.44 -0.30 0.45
N ALA A 61 1.34 -0.89 -0.74
CA ALA A 61 0.42 -1.99 -1.02
C ALA A 61 0.68 -3.18 -0.10
N LEU A 62 1.92 -3.64 0.02
CA LEU A 62 2.28 -4.78 0.86
C LEU A 62 1.98 -4.53 2.34
N VAL A 63 2.42 -3.39 2.87
CA VAL A 63 2.25 -3.04 4.28
C VAL A 63 0.77 -2.87 4.63
N LEU A 64 0.01 -2.10 3.85
CA LEU A 64 -1.39 -1.83 4.14
C LEU A 64 -2.31 -3.02 3.84
N THR A 65 -1.96 -3.90 2.91
CA THR A 65 -2.68 -5.19 2.75
C THR A 65 -2.60 -6.02 4.02
N LEU A 66 -1.39 -6.20 4.58
CA LEU A 66 -1.20 -6.96 5.82
C LEU A 66 -1.92 -6.31 7.01
N ALA A 67 -1.86 -4.98 7.11
CA ALA A 67 -2.57 -4.23 8.14
C ALA A 67 -4.10 -4.36 7.99
N GLY A 68 -4.62 -4.24 6.77
CA GLY A 68 -6.03 -4.35 6.44
C GLY A 68 -6.60 -5.74 6.75
N VAL A 69 -5.87 -6.81 6.42
CA VAL A 69 -6.25 -8.18 6.81
C VAL A 69 -6.33 -8.31 8.33
N LYS A 70 -5.30 -7.86 9.07
CA LYS A 70 -5.28 -7.92 10.54
C LYS A 70 -6.43 -7.13 11.18
N LEU A 71 -6.72 -5.94 10.67
CA LEU A 71 -7.81 -5.10 11.16
C LEU A 71 -9.17 -5.73 10.89
N ALA A 72 -9.40 -6.24 9.68
CA ALA A 72 -10.68 -6.85 9.32
C ALA A 72 -10.95 -8.13 10.12
N LEU A 73 -9.93 -8.97 10.35
CA LEU A 73 -10.03 -10.12 11.24
C LEU A 73 -10.37 -9.70 12.67
N LYS A 74 -9.68 -8.69 13.22
CA LYS A 74 -9.93 -8.18 14.57
C LYS A 74 -11.34 -7.64 14.75
N ILE A 75 -11.88 -6.96 13.72
CA ILE A 75 -13.26 -6.45 13.72
C ILE A 75 -14.26 -7.61 13.67
N ALA A 76 -14.02 -8.61 12.81
CA ALA A 76 -14.88 -9.79 12.70
C ALA A 76 -14.92 -10.60 14.01
N ASP A 77 -13.77 -10.78 14.67
CA ASP A 77 -13.67 -11.48 15.95
C ASP A 77 -14.37 -10.73 17.08
N ARG A 78 -14.25 -9.39 17.13
CA ARG A 78 -14.98 -8.57 18.10
C ARG A 78 -16.49 -8.69 17.90
N LYS A 79 -16.96 -8.57 16.66
CA LYS A 79 -18.40 -8.65 16.35
C LYS A 79 -18.99 -10.00 16.75
N ARG A 80 -18.21 -11.08 16.66
CA ARG A 80 -18.63 -12.41 17.10
C ARG A 80 -18.74 -12.54 18.62
N LYS A 81 -17.89 -11.86 19.42
CA LYS A 81 -17.98 -11.92 20.89
C LYS A 81 -19.21 -11.19 21.47
N THR A 82 -19.83 -10.31 20.69
CA THR A 82 -20.97 -9.49 21.12
C THR A 82 -22.33 -10.10 20.76
N ILE A 83 -22.37 -11.17 19.97
CA ILE A 83 -23.59 -11.90 19.54
C ILE A 83 -23.58 -13.27 20.20
#